data_AF-A0A966AP63-F1
#
_entry.id   AF-A0A966AP63-F1
#
_cell.length_a   1.000
_cell.length_b   1.000
_cell.length_c   1.000
_cell.angle_alpha   90.00
_cell.angle_beta   90.00
_cell.angle_gamma   90.00
#
_symmetry.space_group_name_H-M   'P 1'
#
loop_
_entity.id
_entity.type
_entity.pdbx_description
1 polymer ?
#
loop_
_entity_poly.entity_id
_entity_poly.type
_entity_poly.pdbx_seq_one_letter_code
_entity_poly.pdbx_strand_id
1 'polypeptide(L)'
;MYEHGLAILALTEMWGMTGNLKDDEAIQKAIKAGVDLIVRSQGDGGGWRYQPTLDAGHDTSVTVMVSIALASARQAGVVVSSESIAKILEYCKSATSQESGGFNYIPTGKDANDSIACTAGGAYAAQLAGARGKEMVLSALRYLTERAPGIIKNNFGHYYYGHYYAVHAMVQAGDEYYAEWYPLLRDALVVKQQKNGNWPGGAKGAKTIGYETPMAIIMLATPYRYIPIYQR
;
A
#
# COMPACT_ATOMS: atom_id res chain seq x y z
N MET A 1 -8.00 12.69 -1.38
CA MET A 1 -7.16 11.75 -2.16
C MET A 1 -6.86 10.47 -1.39
N TYR A 2 -6.43 10.53 -0.13
CA TYR A 2 -6.12 9.33 0.64
C TYR A 2 -7.31 8.35 0.73
N GLU A 3 -8.44 8.84 1.21
CA GLU A 3 -9.69 8.08 1.33
C GLU A 3 -10.28 7.74 -0.04
N HIS A 4 -10.05 8.62 -1.03
CA HIS A 4 -10.47 8.37 -2.41
C HIS A 4 -9.73 7.18 -3.00
N GLY A 5 -8.41 7.06 -2.81
CA GLY A 5 -7.64 5.89 -3.21
C GLY A 5 -8.14 4.60 -2.56
N LEU A 6 -8.42 4.64 -1.25
CA LEU A 6 -9.02 3.51 -0.52
C LEU A 6 -10.38 3.10 -1.10
N ALA A 7 -11.25 4.07 -1.41
CA ALA A 7 -12.55 3.80 -2.00
C ALA A 7 -12.43 3.17 -3.39
N ILE A 8 -11.51 3.66 -4.24
CA ILE A 8 -11.26 3.08 -5.55
C ILE A 8 -10.67 1.67 -5.44
N LEU A 9 -9.76 1.43 -4.51
CA LEU A 9 -9.25 0.08 -4.24
C LEU A 9 -10.40 -0.86 -3.83
N ALA A 10 -11.27 -0.44 -2.89
CA ALA A 10 -12.40 -1.27 -2.48
C ALA A 10 -13.36 -1.57 -3.65
N LEU A 11 -13.70 -0.56 -4.46
CA LEU A 11 -14.60 -0.72 -5.60
C LEU A 11 -14.01 -1.63 -6.69
N THR A 12 -12.70 -1.54 -6.94
CA THR A 12 -12.02 -2.38 -7.94
C THR A 12 -11.92 -3.84 -7.51
N GLU A 13 -11.69 -4.12 -6.22
CA GLU A 13 -11.79 -5.49 -5.70
C GLU A 13 -13.23 -6.01 -5.74
N MET A 14 -14.22 -5.17 -5.39
CA MET A 14 -15.63 -5.54 -5.49
C MET A 14 -16.03 -5.87 -6.93
N TRP A 15 -15.63 -5.07 -7.90
CA TRP A 15 -15.88 -5.30 -9.32
C TRP A 15 -15.42 -6.69 -9.78
N GLY A 16 -14.29 -7.18 -9.27
CA GLY A 16 -13.80 -8.54 -9.56
C GLY A 16 -14.57 -9.67 -8.86
N MET A 17 -15.49 -9.35 -7.96
CA MET A 17 -16.18 -10.31 -7.08
C MET A 17 -17.71 -10.29 -7.20
N THR A 18 -18.33 -9.25 -7.79
CA THR A 18 -19.79 -9.22 -7.98
C THR A 18 -20.24 -10.14 -9.12
N GLY A 19 -21.44 -10.69 -9.00
CA GLY A 19 -22.13 -11.43 -10.06
C GLY A 19 -23.40 -10.76 -10.57
N ASN A 20 -23.67 -9.50 -10.19
CA ASN A 20 -24.88 -8.77 -10.53
C ASN A 20 -24.60 -7.64 -11.53
N LEU A 21 -25.10 -7.80 -12.75
CA LEU A 21 -24.87 -6.88 -13.88
C LEU A 21 -25.25 -5.41 -13.62
N LYS A 22 -26.21 -5.13 -12.73
CA LYS A 22 -26.58 -3.74 -12.40
C LYS A 22 -25.58 -3.08 -11.44
N ASP A 23 -25.13 -3.84 -10.45
CA ASP A 23 -24.11 -3.37 -9.50
C ASP A 23 -22.80 -3.14 -10.26
N ASP A 24 -22.51 -4.02 -11.22
CA ASP A 24 -21.41 -3.88 -12.15
C ASP A 24 -21.42 -2.51 -12.85
N GLU A 25 -22.47 -2.14 -13.58
CA GLU A 25 -22.49 -0.87 -14.33
C GLU A 25 -22.23 0.35 -13.43
N ALA A 26 -22.86 0.37 -12.24
CA ALA A 26 -22.69 1.45 -11.27
C ALA A 26 -21.25 1.51 -10.72
N ILE A 27 -20.67 0.36 -10.36
CA ILE A 27 -19.30 0.25 -9.87
C ILE A 27 -18.31 0.67 -10.96
N GLN A 28 -18.47 0.20 -12.19
CA GLN A 28 -17.57 0.53 -13.28
C GLN A 28 -17.55 2.04 -13.57
N LYS A 29 -18.72 2.68 -13.56
CA LYS A 29 -18.85 4.13 -13.73
C LYS A 29 -18.15 4.89 -12.61
N ALA A 30 -18.31 4.44 -11.36
CA ALA A 30 -17.66 5.05 -10.20
C ALA A 30 -16.13 4.90 -10.25
N ILE A 31 -15.63 3.71 -10.61
CA ILE A 31 -14.18 3.46 -10.75
C ILE A 31 -13.59 4.38 -11.83
N LYS A 32 -14.20 4.44 -13.03
CA LYS A 32 -13.71 5.30 -14.12
C LYS A 32 -13.63 6.76 -13.69
N ALA A 33 -14.72 7.32 -13.15
CA ALA A 33 -14.75 8.71 -12.70
C ALA A 33 -13.72 8.98 -11.57
N GLY A 34 -13.53 8.02 -10.68
CA GLY A 34 -12.57 8.12 -9.59
C GLY A 34 -11.12 8.04 -10.05
N VAL A 35 -10.80 7.16 -11.01
CA VAL A 35 -9.49 7.07 -11.65
C VAL A 35 -9.18 8.35 -12.43
N ASP A 36 -10.15 8.90 -13.15
CA ASP A 36 -9.98 10.18 -13.87
C ASP A 36 -9.64 11.33 -12.90
N LEU A 37 -10.30 11.38 -11.73
CA LEU A 37 -9.96 12.34 -10.67
C LEU A 37 -8.55 12.13 -10.12
N ILE A 38 -8.12 10.88 -9.95
CA ILE A 38 -6.77 10.56 -9.50
C ILE A 38 -5.74 11.06 -10.51
N VAL A 39 -5.89 10.67 -11.77
CA VAL A 39 -4.92 11.00 -12.83
C VAL A 39 -4.83 12.51 -13.03
N ARG A 40 -5.96 13.21 -13.08
CA ARG A 40 -5.97 14.67 -13.29
C ARG A 40 -5.43 15.48 -12.11
N SER A 41 -5.28 14.87 -10.93
CA SER A 41 -4.74 15.53 -9.72
C SER A 41 -3.31 15.12 -9.41
N GLN A 42 -2.67 14.31 -10.26
CA GLN A 42 -1.27 13.95 -10.10
C GLN A 42 -0.38 15.17 -10.35
N GLY A 43 0.35 15.60 -9.33
CA GLY A 43 1.26 16.74 -9.46
C GLY A 43 2.50 16.41 -10.29
N ASP A 44 3.27 17.45 -10.65
CA ASP A 44 4.44 17.32 -11.53
C ASP A 44 5.55 16.44 -10.94
N GLY A 45 5.64 16.37 -9.61
CA GLY A 45 6.55 15.46 -8.91
C GLY A 45 6.09 14.01 -8.91
N GLY A 46 4.94 13.71 -9.52
CA GLY A 46 4.39 12.36 -9.73
C GLY A 46 3.61 11.78 -8.56
N GLY A 47 3.49 12.53 -7.45
CA GLY A 47 2.75 12.12 -6.27
C GLY A 47 1.42 12.87 -6.07
N TRP A 48 0.83 12.65 -4.91
CA TRP A 48 -0.42 13.29 -4.48
C TRP A 48 -0.34 13.74 -3.02
N ARG A 49 -1.15 14.73 -2.67
CA ARG A 49 -1.52 15.08 -1.28
C ARG A 49 -3.01 14.85 -1.07
N TYR A 50 -3.49 15.10 0.14
CA TYR A 50 -4.87 14.91 0.56
C TYR A 50 -5.89 15.65 -0.33
N GLN A 51 -5.60 16.86 -0.77
CA GLN A 51 -6.45 17.64 -1.68
C GLN A 51 -6.25 17.20 -3.14
N PRO A 52 -7.33 17.10 -3.94
CA PRO A 52 -7.25 16.68 -5.34
C PRO A 52 -6.88 17.86 -6.26
N THR A 53 -5.80 18.58 -5.95
CA THR A 53 -5.28 19.70 -6.75
C THR A 53 -3.81 19.48 -7.10
N LEU A 54 -3.38 19.99 -8.25
CA LEU A 54 -2.03 19.78 -8.79
C LEU A 54 -0.91 20.38 -7.91
N ASP A 55 -1.26 21.41 -7.13
CA ASP A 55 -0.35 22.22 -6.31
C ASP A 55 -0.38 21.87 -4.81
N ALA A 56 -1.12 20.83 -4.42
CA ALA A 56 -1.27 20.43 -3.01
C ALA A 56 0.03 19.88 -2.38
N GLY A 57 1.10 19.73 -3.17
CA GLY A 57 2.32 19.03 -2.79
C GLY A 57 2.12 17.52 -2.79
N HIS A 58 3.04 16.77 -2.18
CA HIS A 58 2.99 15.29 -2.18
C HIS A 58 3.48 14.71 -0.84
N ASP A 59 3.03 13.51 -0.48
CA ASP A 59 3.73 12.63 0.46
C ASP A 59 3.62 11.15 0.07
N THR A 60 4.49 10.35 0.66
CA THR A 60 4.58 8.92 0.35
C THR A 60 3.31 8.19 0.79
N SER A 61 2.68 8.57 1.90
CA SER A 61 1.49 7.87 2.41
C SER A 61 0.28 7.94 1.45
N VAL A 62 -0.01 9.12 0.91
CA VAL A 62 -1.08 9.31 -0.07
C VAL A 62 -0.66 8.73 -1.41
N THR A 63 0.58 8.97 -1.83
CA THR A 63 1.07 8.53 -3.13
C THR A 63 1.07 7.01 -3.27
N VAL A 64 1.53 6.26 -2.26
CA VAL A 64 1.52 4.78 -2.31
C VAL A 64 0.08 4.25 -2.34
N MET A 65 -0.82 4.80 -1.52
CA MET A 65 -2.22 4.39 -1.47
C MET A 65 -2.91 4.56 -2.83
N VAL A 66 -2.73 5.75 -3.43
CA VAL A 66 -3.32 6.09 -4.72
C VAL A 66 -2.69 5.27 -5.85
N SER A 67 -1.38 5.02 -5.80
CA SER A 67 -0.68 4.19 -6.79
C SER A 67 -1.19 2.74 -6.79
N ILE A 68 -1.43 2.17 -5.61
CA ILE A 68 -2.00 0.81 -5.48
C ILE A 68 -3.44 0.78 -6.01
N ALA A 69 -4.24 1.81 -5.74
CA ALA A 69 -5.59 1.91 -6.30
C ALA A 69 -5.59 1.98 -7.83
N LEU A 70 -4.66 2.73 -8.43
CA LEU A 70 -4.47 2.75 -9.89
C LEU A 70 -4.03 1.39 -10.44
N ALA A 71 -3.14 0.69 -9.73
CA ALA A 71 -2.73 -0.66 -10.11
C ALA A 71 -3.90 -1.65 -10.09
N SER A 72 -4.74 -1.63 -9.04
CA SER A 72 -5.95 -2.45 -8.99
C SER A 72 -6.95 -2.07 -10.09
N ALA A 73 -7.15 -0.77 -10.35
CA ALA A 73 -8.00 -0.33 -11.46
C ALA A 73 -7.54 -0.87 -12.82
N ARG A 74 -6.22 -0.93 -13.07
CA ARG A 74 -5.67 -1.55 -14.29
C ARG A 74 -5.97 -3.04 -14.37
N GLN A 75 -5.83 -3.75 -13.26
CA GLN A 75 -6.17 -5.19 -13.20
C GLN A 75 -7.67 -5.42 -13.42
N ALA A 76 -8.52 -4.50 -12.97
CA ALA A 76 -9.95 -4.47 -13.23
C ALA A 76 -10.33 -4.05 -14.67
N GLY A 77 -9.35 -3.78 -15.54
CA GLY A 77 -9.57 -3.43 -16.94
C GLY A 77 -9.80 -1.93 -17.22
N VAL A 78 -9.57 -1.05 -16.24
CA VAL A 78 -9.61 0.40 -16.44
C VAL A 78 -8.27 0.90 -16.96
N VAL A 79 -8.32 1.68 -18.04
CA VAL A 79 -7.10 2.25 -18.63
C VAL A 79 -6.53 3.32 -17.70
N VAL A 80 -5.27 3.16 -17.32
CA VAL A 80 -4.46 4.17 -16.62
C VAL A 80 -3.29 4.52 -17.53
N SER A 81 -3.00 5.81 -17.69
CA SER A 81 -1.99 6.28 -18.63
C SER A 81 -0.57 5.79 -18.25
N SER A 82 0.22 5.40 -19.25
CA SER A 82 1.63 5.06 -19.04
C SER A 82 2.45 6.22 -18.49
N GLU A 83 2.05 7.46 -18.80
CA GLU A 83 2.66 8.68 -18.25
C GLU A 83 2.48 8.75 -16.73
N SER A 84 1.28 8.48 -16.21
CA SER A 84 1.03 8.49 -14.77
C SER A 84 1.84 7.42 -14.04
N ILE A 85 2.02 6.25 -14.66
CA ILE A 85 2.86 5.16 -14.11
C ILE A 85 4.33 5.58 -14.11
N ALA A 86 4.82 6.19 -15.18
CA ALA A 86 6.20 6.69 -15.24
C ALA A 86 6.45 7.75 -14.16
N LYS A 87 5.50 8.66 -13.94
CA LYS A 87 5.54 9.66 -12.85
C LYS A 87 5.59 9.02 -11.45
N ILE A 88 4.84 7.94 -11.21
CA ILE A 88 4.93 7.17 -9.96
C ILE A 88 6.33 6.60 -9.75
N LEU A 89 6.96 6.07 -10.81
CA LEU A 89 8.32 5.53 -10.72
C LEU A 89 9.36 6.62 -10.42
N GLU A 90 9.24 7.80 -11.03
CA GLU A 90 10.10 8.95 -10.70
C GLU A 90 9.88 9.43 -9.26
N TYR A 91 8.63 9.46 -8.80
CA TYR A 91 8.32 9.74 -7.40
C TYR A 91 9.02 8.76 -6.47
N CYS A 92 8.89 7.45 -6.73
CA CYS A 92 9.52 6.42 -5.91
C CYS A 92 11.04 6.57 -5.83
N LYS A 93 11.70 6.91 -6.95
CA LYS A 93 13.14 7.21 -6.98
C LYS A 93 13.47 8.40 -6.08
N SER A 94 12.71 9.50 -6.19
CA SER A 94 12.93 10.71 -5.38
C SER A 94 12.68 10.48 -3.88
N ALA A 95 11.78 9.56 -3.55
CA ALA A 95 11.49 9.16 -2.18
C ALA A 95 12.50 8.18 -1.59
N THR A 96 13.37 7.57 -2.41
CA THR A 96 14.35 6.59 -1.94
C THR A 96 15.49 7.30 -1.21
N SER A 97 15.63 7.00 0.09
CA SER A 97 16.73 7.49 0.93
C SER A 97 18.06 6.94 0.42
N GLN A 98 19.00 7.84 0.14
CA GLN A 98 20.35 7.46 -0.30
C GLN A 98 21.20 6.91 0.85
N GLU A 99 20.81 7.16 2.11
CA GLU A 99 21.52 6.69 3.29
C GLU A 99 21.09 5.29 3.70
N SER A 100 19.77 5.06 3.80
CA SER A 100 19.23 3.82 4.36
C SER A 100 18.70 2.84 3.31
N GLY A 101 18.42 3.32 2.09
CA GLY A 101 17.70 2.56 1.07
C GLY A 101 16.19 2.39 1.33
N GLY A 102 15.67 2.97 2.42
CA GLY A 102 14.23 3.04 2.73
C GLY A 102 13.53 4.17 1.97
N PHE A 103 12.22 4.33 2.19
CA PHE A 103 11.46 5.44 1.60
C PHE A 103 11.15 6.52 2.63
N ASN A 104 11.49 7.75 2.24
CA ASN A 104 11.19 8.99 2.94
C ASN A 104 9.70 9.31 2.91
N TYR A 105 9.19 10.00 3.95
CA TYR A 105 7.80 10.48 3.96
C TYR A 105 7.60 11.67 3.03
N ILE A 106 8.50 12.66 3.09
CA ILE A 106 8.60 13.74 2.11
C ILE A 106 9.70 13.35 1.12
N PRO A 107 9.44 13.34 -0.20
CA PRO A 107 10.32 12.71 -1.18
C PRO A 107 11.55 13.57 -1.52
N THR A 108 12.45 13.74 -0.54
CA THR A 108 13.71 14.50 -0.69
C THR A 108 14.92 13.60 -0.91
N GLY A 109 14.83 12.30 -0.57
CA GLY A 109 15.90 11.30 -0.68
C GLY A 109 17.10 11.53 0.25
N LYS A 110 17.10 12.62 1.03
CA LYS A 110 18.26 13.13 1.78
C LYS A 110 18.01 13.32 3.27
N ASP A 111 16.75 13.48 3.69
CA ASP A 111 16.43 13.68 5.09
C ASP A 111 16.25 12.32 5.79
N ALA A 112 16.64 12.22 7.07
CA ALA A 112 16.39 11.04 7.90
C ALA A 112 14.91 10.97 8.35
N ASN A 113 13.98 10.92 7.38
CA ASN A 113 12.54 10.88 7.61
C ASN A 113 11.88 9.60 7.03
N ASP A 114 12.68 8.57 6.70
CA ASP A 114 12.16 7.28 6.29
C ASP A 114 11.45 6.54 7.44
N SER A 115 10.59 5.60 7.08
CA SER A 115 9.86 4.79 8.05
C SER A 115 9.55 3.41 7.48
N ILE A 116 9.25 2.45 8.36
CA ILE A 116 8.78 1.11 7.96
C ILE A 116 7.56 1.22 7.03
N ALA A 117 6.58 2.05 7.38
CA ALA A 117 5.34 2.19 6.62
C ALA A 117 5.57 2.79 5.23
N CYS A 118 6.38 3.86 5.14
CA CYS A 118 6.71 4.46 3.84
C CYS A 118 7.54 3.50 2.99
N THR A 119 8.52 2.81 3.58
CA THR A 119 9.39 1.85 2.88
C THR A 119 8.60 0.67 2.32
N ALA A 120 7.73 0.08 3.14
CA ALA A 120 6.87 -1.01 2.71
C ALA A 120 5.88 -0.59 1.61
N GLY A 121 5.19 0.54 1.80
CA GLY A 121 4.25 1.06 0.81
C GLY A 121 4.93 1.45 -0.50
N GLY A 122 6.10 2.09 -0.42
CA GLY A 122 6.91 2.52 -1.56
C GLY A 122 7.42 1.34 -2.38
N ALA A 123 7.96 0.30 -1.72
CA ALA A 123 8.37 -0.93 -2.35
C ALA A 123 7.19 -1.59 -3.08
N TYR A 124 6.06 -1.74 -2.41
CA TYR A 124 4.88 -2.38 -2.98
C TYR A 124 4.32 -1.60 -4.18
N ALA A 125 4.17 -0.28 -4.07
CA ALA A 125 3.72 0.56 -5.18
C ALA A 125 4.66 0.49 -6.39
N ALA A 126 5.98 0.54 -6.16
CA ALA A 126 6.97 0.41 -7.22
C ALA A 126 6.95 -0.98 -7.90
N GLN A 127 6.75 -2.06 -7.12
CA GLN A 127 6.59 -3.41 -7.66
C GLN A 127 5.37 -3.50 -8.59
N LEU A 128 4.22 -2.97 -8.17
CA LEU A 128 2.99 -2.93 -8.99
C LEU A 128 3.14 -2.05 -10.24
N ALA A 129 3.98 -1.02 -10.18
CA ALA A 129 4.34 -0.19 -11.33
C ALA A 129 5.38 -0.85 -12.26
N GLY A 130 5.76 -2.11 -12.02
CA GLY A 130 6.66 -2.88 -12.89
C GLY A 130 8.14 -2.75 -12.57
N ALA A 131 8.51 -2.19 -11.42
CA ALA A 131 9.90 -1.96 -11.02
C ALA A 131 10.45 -3.00 -10.03
N ARG A 132 9.90 -4.22 -10.01
CA ARG A 132 10.26 -5.29 -9.05
C ARG A 132 11.78 -5.53 -8.91
N GLY A 133 12.53 -5.49 -10.01
CA GLY A 133 13.99 -5.71 -10.03
C GLY A 133 14.84 -4.44 -10.00
N LYS A 134 14.27 -3.27 -9.69
CA LYS A 134 15.02 -2.01 -9.63
C LYS A 134 15.60 -1.79 -8.23
N GLU A 135 16.75 -1.11 -8.17
CA GLU A 135 17.49 -0.93 -6.92
C GLU A 135 16.65 -0.30 -5.80
N MET A 136 15.78 0.67 -6.09
CA MET A 136 14.86 1.26 -5.09
C MET A 136 13.95 0.24 -4.40
N VAL A 137 13.55 -0.83 -5.11
CA VAL A 137 12.76 -1.92 -4.51
C VAL A 137 13.67 -2.85 -3.73
N LEU A 138 14.80 -3.23 -4.30
CA LEU A 138 15.76 -4.15 -3.67
C LEU A 138 16.32 -3.58 -2.35
N SER A 139 16.64 -2.28 -2.32
CA SER A 139 17.11 -1.58 -1.12
C SER A 139 16.04 -1.52 -0.03
N ALA A 140 14.79 -1.24 -0.41
CA ALA A 140 13.67 -1.23 0.51
C ALA A 140 13.38 -2.61 1.12
N LEU A 141 13.48 -3.67 0.32
CA LEU A 141 13.34 -5.05 0.80
C LEU A 141 14.45 -5.42 1.79
N ARG A 142 15.71 -5.03 1.54
CA ARG A 142 16.82 -5.20 2.50
C ARG A 142 16.56 -4.43 3.79
N TYR A 143 16.18 -3.16 3.68
CA TYR A 143 15.85 -2.31 4.83
C TYR A 143 14.81 -2.96 5.75
N LEU A 144 13.74 -3.53 5.17
CA LEU A 144 12.68 -4.21 5.91
C LEU A 144 13.17 -5.52 6.53
N THR A 145 13.87 -6.36 5.75
CA THR A 145 14.32 -7.70 6.18
C THR A 145 15.31 -7.62 7.34
N GLU A 146 16.29 -6.71 7.26
CA GLU A 146 17.27 -6.47 8.34
C GLU A 146 16.62 -6.08 9.68
N ARG A 147 15.43 -5.47 9.61
CA ARG A 147 14.69 -4.97 10.78
C ARG A 147 13.58 -5.93 11.22
N ALA A 148 13.29 -6.98 10.45
CA ALA A 148 12.08 -7.81 10.59
C ALA A 148 11.85 -8.35 12.01
N PRO A 149 12.83 -8.98 12.70
CA PRO A 149 12.58 -9.49 14.06
C PRO A 149 12.20 -8.39 15.05
N GLY A 150 12.80 -7.21 14.91
CA GLY A 150 12.53 -6.05 15.77
C GLY A 150 11.16 -5.43 15.50
N ILE A 151 10.84 -5.16 14.23
CA ILE A 151 9.61 -4.45 13.85
C ILE A 151 8.37 -5.35 13.88
N ILE A 152 8.52 -6.67 13.76
CA ILE A 152 7.40 -7.61 13.93
C ILE A 152 6.96 -7.68 15.38
N LYS A 153 7.90 -7.70 16.33
CA LYS A 153 7.58 -7.81 17.76
C LYS A 153 7.19 -6.46 18.38
N ASN A 154 7.82 -5.37 17.93
CA ASN A 154 7.63 -4.05 18.53
C ASN A 154 6.45 -3.29 17.92
N ASN A 155 5.70 -2.58 18.76
CA ASN A 155 4.66 -1.67 18.30
C ASN A 155 5.28 -0.33 17.92
N PHE A 156 5.52 -0.11 16.62
CA PHE A 156 5.98 1.18 16.08
C PHE A 156 4.80 2.00 15.56
N GLY A 157 5.04 3.27 15.22
CA GLY A 157 4.01 4.15 14.65
C GLY A 157 3.37 3.52 13.41
N HIS A 158 2.06 3.36 13.41
CA HIS A 158 1.30 2.73 12.32
C HIS A 158 1.63 1.24 12.07
N TYR A 159 1.88 0.45 13.14
CA TYR A 159 2.22 -0.98 13.07
C TYR A 159 1.41 -1.80 12.04
N TYR A 160 0.08 -1.79 12.13
CA TYR A 160 -0.79 -2.58 11.24
C TYR A 160 -0.69 -2.11 9.79
N TYR A 161 -0.64 -0.80 9.58
CA TYR A 161 -0.53 -0.20 8.27
C TYR A 161 0.83 -0.50 7.61
N GLY A 162 1.92 -0.42 8.38
CA GLY A 162 3.25 -0.76 7.90
C GLY A 162 3.38 -2.23 7.54
N HIS A 163 2.90 -3.12 8.41
CA HIS A 163 2.94 -4.57 8.14
C HIS A 163 2.00 -4.99 7.02
N TYR A 164 0.88 -4.30 6.83
CA TYR A 164 -0.04 -4.53 5.72
C TYR A 164 0.69 -4.37 4.38
N TYR A 165 1.38 -3.25 4.17
CA TYR A 165 2.16 -3.11 2.94
C TYR A 165 3.37 -4.04 2.91
N ALA A 166 4.01 -4.30 4.05
CA ALA A 166 5.23 -5.10 4.07
C ALA A 166 4.94 -6.53 3.63
N VAL A 167 3.88 -7.17 4.15
CA VAL A 167 3.53 -8.54 3.73
C VAL A 167 3.22 -8.60 2.24
N HIS A 168 2.52 -7.60 1.68
CA HIS A 168 2.23 -7.55 0.24
C HIS A 168 3.50 -7.31 -0.59
N ALA A 169 4.42 -6.46 -0.13
CA ALA A 169 5.72 -6.27 -0.76
C ALA A 169 6.55 -7.57 -0.77
N MET A 170 6.54 -8.32 0.34
CA MET A 170 7.24 -9.61 0.45
C MET A 170 6.62 -10.68 -0.46
N VAL A 171 5.28 -10.73 -0.56
CA VAL A 171 4.59 -11.59 -1.54
C VAL A 171 5.07 -11.27 -2.96
N GLN A 172 5.04 -9.99 -3.36
CA GLN A 172 5.48 -9.58 -4.69
C GLN A 172 6.98 -9.78 -4.95
N ALA A 173 7.81 -9.80 -3.90
CA ALA A 173 9.25 -10.00 -4.01
C ALA A 173 9.63 -11.47 -4.30
N GLY A 174 8.84 -12.44 -3.86
CA GLY A 174 9.07 -13.85 -4.15
C GLY A 174 8.78 -14.77 -2.96
N ASP A 175 8.84 -16.08 -3.21
CA ASP A 175 8.48 -17.09 -2.20
C ASP A 175 9.46 -17.11 -1.02
N GLU A 176 10.74 -16.79 -1.25
CA GLU A 176 11.77 -16.71 -0.19
C GLU A 176 11.47 -15.57 0.80
N TYR A 177 11.30 -14.34 0.30
CA TYR A 177 10.92 -13.18 1.12
C TYR A 177 9.62 -13.41 1.90
N TYR A 178 8.62 -14.01 1.24
CA TYR A 178 7.36 -14.34 1.88
C TYR A 178 7.53 -15.37 3.01
N ALA A 179 8.31 -16.43 2.76
CA ALA A 179 8.53 -17.50 3.73
C ALA A 179 9.29 -17.03 4.98
N GLU A 180 10.17 -16.04 4.85
CA GLU A 180 10.86 -15.43 5.99
C GLU A 180 9.96 -14.49 6.79
N TRP A 181 9.14 -13.67 6.12
CA TRP A 181 8.35 -12.63 6.77
C TRP A 181 7.04 -13.13 7.37
N TYR A 182 6.26 -13.90 6.60
CA TYR A 182 4.88 -14.19 6.93
C TYR A 182 4.70 -15.01 8.22
N PRO A 183 5.47 -16.08 8.49
CA PRO A 183 5.29 -16.85 9.72
C PRO A 183 5.49 -15.99 10.98
N LEU A 184 6.51 -15.12 10.97
CA LEU A 184 6.80 -14.19 12.06
C LEU A 184 5.64 -13.20 12.27
N LEU A 185 5.13 -12.60 11.19
CA LEU A 185 4.00 -11.68 11.25
C LEU A 185 2.71 -12.38 11.73
N ARG A 186 2.41 -13.56 11.19
CA ARG A 186 1.25 -14.38 11.57
C ARG A 186 1.26 -14.64 13.07
N ASP A 187 2.38 -15.15 13.60
CA ASP A 187 2.47 -15.51 15.01
C ASP A 187 2.32 -14.27 15.91
N ALA A 188 2.91 -13.14 15.51
CA ALA A 188 2.74 -11.87 16.22
C ALA A 188 1.29 -11.38 16.21
N LEU A 189 0.58 -11.49 15.08
CA LEU A 189 -0.83 -11.10 15.00
C LEU A 189 -1.73 -12.05 15.80
N VAL A 190 -1.53 -13.36 15.74
CA VAL A 190 -2.32 -14.32 16.54
C VAL A 190 -2.19 -14.04 18.03
N VAL A 191 -0.98 -13.74 18.51
CA VAL A 191 -0.74 -13.37 19.92
C VAL A 191 -1.42 -12.03 20.29
N LYS A 192 -1.53 -11.09 19.34
CA LYS A 192 -2.14 -9.77 19.57
C LYS A 192 -3.67 -9.78 19.52
N GLN A 193 -4.30 -10.83 19.00
CA GLN A 193 -5.75 -10.88 18.87
C GLN A 193 -6.42 -10.89 20.25
N GLN A 194 -7.41 -10.01 20.44
CA GLN A 194 -8.20 -9.98 21.67
C GLN A 194 -9.26 -11.09 21.68
N LYS A 195 -9.76 -11.44 22.88
CA LYS A 195 -10.80 -12.47 23.05
C LYS A 195 -12.11 -12.19 22.28
N ASN A 196 -12.39 -10.92 21.97
CA ASN A 196 -13.56 -10.52 21.17
C ASN A 196 -13.29 -10.59 19.65
N GLY A 197 -12.13 -11.12 19.24
CA GLY A 197 -11.73 -11.30 17.84
C GLY A 197 -11.06 -10.08 17.19
N ASN A 198 -10.99 -8.94 17.86
CA ASN A 198 -10.40 -7.72 17.29
C ASN A 198 -8.87 -7.68 17.43
N TRP A 199 -8.25 -6.78 16.67
CA TRP A 199 -6.87 -6.34 16.88
C TRP A 199 -6.85 -4.90 17.42
N PRO A 200 -6.12 -4.64 18.52
CA PRO A 200 -6.10 -3.31 19.14
C PRO A 200 -5.07 -2.40 18.49
N GLY A 201 -5.40 -1.11 18.34
CA GLY A 201 -4.42 -0.08 17.92
C GLY A 201 -4.97 1.33 17.73
N GLY A 202 -6.28 1.55 17.92
CA GLY A 202 -6.88 2.89 17.85
C GLY A 202 -6.42 3.83 18.98
N ALA A 203 -6.65 5.14 18.77
CA ALA A 203 -6.44 6.15 19.80
C ALA A 203 -7.14 5.75 21.12
N LYS A 204 -6.51 6.04 22.26
CA LYS A 204 -7.10 5.76 23.60
C LYS A 204 -8.54 6.29 23.65
N GLY A 205 -9.51 5.40 23.86
CA GLY A 205 -10.93 5.75 23.95
C GLY A 205 -11.75 5.57 22.67
N ALA A 206 -11.18 5.02 21.59
CA ALA A 206 -11.95 4.66 20.39
C ALA A 206 -13.05 3.63 20.75
N LYS A 207 -14.32 3.99 20.48
CA LYS A 207 -15.50 3.16 20.77
C LYS A 207 -15.85 2.18 19.64
N THR A 208 -15.11 2.21 18.54
CA THR A 208 -15.34 1.40 17.34
C THR A 208 -14.13 0.54 17.04
N ILE A 209 -14.35 -0.59 16.37
CA ILE A 209 -13.28 -1.37 15.75
C ILE A 209 -12.59 -0.45 14.72
N GLY A 210 -11.31 -0.17 14.93
CA GLY A 210 -10.51 0.64 14.03
C GLY A 210 -10.03 -0.15 12.81
N TYR A 211 -9.23 0.50 11.96
CA TYR A 211 -8.70 -0.10 10.72
C TYR A 211 -7.74 -1.28 10.97
N GLU A 212 -7.27 -1.47 12.22
CA GLU A 212 -6.32 -2.50 12.61
C GLU A 212 -6.89 -3.91 12.41
N THR A 213 -8.16 -4.10 12.75
CA THR A 213 -8.82 -5.41 12.61
C THR A 213 -8.97 -5.84 11.15
N PRO A 214 -9.55 -5.04 10.23
CA PRO A 214 -9.61 -5.43 8.83
C PRO A 214 -8.22 -5.61 8.21
N MET A 215 -7.22 -4.78 8.55
CA MET A 215 -5.85 -4.98 8.06
C MET A 215 -5.22 -6.27 8.59
N ALA A 216 -5.40 -6.61 9.87
CA ALA A 216 -4.91 -7.87 10.43
C ALA A 216 -5.54 -9.08 9.74
N ILE A 217 -6.85 -9.02 9.46
CA ILE A 217 -7.55 -10.06 8.71
C ILE A 217 -6.97 -10.20 7.30
N ILE A 218 -6.77 -9.10 6.57
CA ILE A 218 -6.21 -9.14 5.21
C ILE A 218 -4.77 -9.70 5.23
N MET A 219 -3.94 -9.28 6.18
CA MET A 219 -2.58 -9.80 6.35
C MET A 219 -2.57 -11.31 6.59
N LEU A 220 -3.39 -11.79 7.53
CA LEU A 220 -3.53 -13.23 7.83
C LEU A 220 -4.19 -14.02 6.70
N ALA A 221 -4.95 -13.36 5.83
CA ALA A 221 -5.60 -13.97 4.70
C ALA A 221 -4.70 -14.12 3.47
N THR A 222 -3.48 -13.56 3.49
CA THR A 222 -2.54 -13.64 2.36
C THR A 222 -2.28 -15.04 1.80
N PRO A 223 -2.20 -16.13 2.60
CA PRO A 223 -2.02 -17.49 2.05
C PRO A 223 -3.18 -17.94 1.14
N TYR A 224 -4.39 -17.45 1.40
CA TYR A 224 -5.58 -17.86 0.65
C TYR A 224 -5.75 -17.11 -0.67
N ARG A 225 -5.02 -16.01 -0.87
CA ARG A 225 -5.01 -15.24 -2.12
C ARG A 225 -6.39 -14.79 -2.60
N TYR A 226 -7.33 -14.53 -1.69
CA TYR A 226 -8.70 -14.17 -2.06
C TYR A 226 -8.85 -12.82 -2.76
N ILE A 227 -7.92 -11.89 -2.53
CA ILE A 227 -8.03 -10.52 -3.03
C ILE A 227 -7.11 -10.35 -4.25
N PRO A 228 -7.65 -10.12 -5.46
CA PRO A 228 -6.91 -10.02 -6.71
C PRO A 228 -5.65 -9.15 -6.68
N ILE A 229 -5.72 -7.92 -6.14
CA ILE A 229 -4.56 -7.00 -6.15
C ILE A 229 -3.34 -7.54 -5.40
N TYR A 230 -3.53 -8.45 -4.44
CA TYR A 230 -2.45 -9.01 -3.64
C TYR A 230 -1.84 -10.29 -4.24
N GLN A 231 -2.33 -10.73 -5.40
CA GLN A 231 -1.80 -11.89 -6.13
C GLN A 231 -0.56 -11.48 -6.96
N ARG A 232 0.29 -12.46 -7.34
CA ARG A 232 1.53 -12.22 -8.10
C ARG A 232 1.35 -12.34 -9.60
#